data_AF-K1U464-F1
#
_entry.id   AF-K1U464-F1
#
_cell.length_a   1.000
_cell.length_b   1.000
_cell.length_c   1.000
_cell.angle_alpha   90.00
_cell.angle_beta   90.00
_cell.angle_gamma   90.00
#
_symmetry.space_group_name_H-M   'P 1'
#
loop_
_entity.id
_entity.type
_entity.pdbx_description
1 polymer ?
#
loop_
_entity_poly.entity_id
_entity_poly.type
_entity_poly.pdbx_seq_one_letter_code
_entity_poly.pdbx_strand_id
1 'polypeptide(L)'
;DNMIEMPASEEDADKVEVIYGPNIKPFPKTEKLPESIEAKALLKVGDDITTDHIMPAGAKILPYRSNIPYLSQFCFGVCDKEFPDRCKKEGKGIIIGGANYGQGSSREHAALVPLYLGIKAVITKSFARIHCANLINAGILPLNFKNPDDYDKISEGDLLSLEKVKDEIL
;
A
#
# COMPACT_ATOMS: atom_id res chain seq x y z
N ASP A 1 -31.78 32.75 11.19
CA ASP A 1 -31.49 31.32 11.04
C ASP A 1 -30.14 31.10 10.42
N ASN A 2 -29.13 30.91 11.26
CA ASN A 2 -27.82 30.50 10.78
C ASN A 2 -27.83 28.97 10.79
N MET A 3 -27.79 28.34 9.60
CA MET A 3 -27.70 26.89 9.40
C MET A 3 -26.31 26.35 9.83
N ILE A 4 -25.91 26.62 11.07
CA ILE A 4 -24.67 26.11 11.64
C ILE A 4 -25.06 25.19 12.78
N GLU A 5 -24.91 23.89 12.55
CA GLU A 5 -25.04 22.88 13.58
C GLU A 5 -23.71 22.79 14.32
N MET A 6 -23.76 22.88 15.65
CA MET A 6 -22.57 22.80 16.49
C MET A 6 -22.14 21.34 16.66
N PRO A 7 -20.82 21.06 16.78
CA PRO A 7 -20.36 19.72 17.08
C PRO A 7 -21.00 19.25 18.40
N ALA A 8 -21.26 17.95 18.51
CA ALA A 8 -21.77 17.37 19.75
C ALA A 8 -20.81 17.63 20.92
N SER A 9 -21.37 17.64 22.12
CA SER A 9 -20.59 17.67 23.35
C SER A 9 -19.69 16.43 23.44
N GLU A 10 -18.62 16.47 24.23
CA GLU A 10 -17.77 15.29 24.45
C GLU A 10 -18.56 14.10 25.01
N GLU A 11 -19.57 14.35 25.86
CA GLU A 11 -20.43 13.33 26.45
C GLU A 11 -21.38 12.67 25.42
N ASP A 12 -21.71 13.37 24.34
CA ASP A 12 -22.62 12.92 23.30
C ASP A 12 -21.92 12.53 21.99
N ALA A 13 -20.60 12.74 21.87
CA ALA A 13 -19.85 12.51 20.65
C ALA A 13 -20.00 11.06 20.13
N ASP A 14 -19.95 10.06 21.03
CA ASP A 14 -20.10 8.65 20.67
C ASP A 14 -21.54 8.26 20.26
N LYS A 15 -22.53 9.11 20.58
CA LYS A 15 -23.95 8.91 20.21
C LYS A 15 -24.28 9.49 18.85
N VAL A 16 -23.39 10.30 18.28
CA VAL A 16 -23.58 10.89 16.96
C VAL A 16 -23.42 9.81 15.89
N GLU A 17 -24.48 9.59 15.12
CA GLU A 17 -24.40 8.73 13.95
C GLU A 17 -23.65 9.46 12.83
N VAL A 18 -22.47 8.94 12.46
CA VAL A 18 -21.71 9.45 11.32
C VAL A 18 -22.26 8.84 10.04
N ILE A 19 -22.89 9.69 9.21
CA ILE A 19 -23.44 9.27 7.92
C ILE A 19 -22.33 9.32 6.85
N TYR A 20 -22.08 8.19 6.22
CA TYR A 20 -21.09 8.07 5.15
C TYR A 20 -21.75 8.02 3.78
N GLY A 21 -21.23 8.79 2.83
CA GLY A 21 -21.58 8.63 1.42
C GLY A 21 -21.19 7.25 0.88
N PRO A 22 -21.77 6.79 -0.24
CA PRO A 22 -21.56 5.42 -0.75
C PRO A 22 -20.10 5.09 -1.11
N ASN A 23 -19.29 6.13 -1.37
CA ASN A 23 -17.86 6.04 -1.71
C ASN A 23 -16.92 6.18 -0.52
N ILE A 24 -17.43 6.36 0.70
CA ILE A 24 -16.60 6.31 1.90
C ILE A 24 -16.66 4.87 2.42
N LYS A 25 -15.55 4.15 2.30
CA LYS A 25 -15.42 2.78 2.78
C LYS A 25 -14.51 2.73 4.00
N PRO A 26 -14.67 1.70 4.87
CA PRO A 26 -13.76 1.50 5.99
C PRO A 26 -12.31 1.43 5.54
N PHE A 27 -11.43 1.91 6.39
CA PHE A 27 -9.99 1.86 6.16
C PHE A 27 -9.50 0.40 6.10
N PRO A 28 -8.52 0.08 5.24
CA PRO A 28 -7.91 -1.25 5.25
C PRO A 28 -7.27 -1.51 6.62
N LYS A 29 -7.51 -2.70 7.18
CA LYS A 29 -6.91 -3.11 8.44
C LYS A 29 -5.69 -3.98 8.16
N THR A 30 -4.60 -3.70 8.86
CA THR A 30 -3.45 -4.59 8.91
C THR A 30 -3.51 -5.46 10.17
N GLU A 31 -2.69 -6.50 10.20
CA GLU A 31 -2.52 -7.38 11.36
C GLU A 31 -1.21 -7.08 12.07
N LYS A 32 -1.00 -7.66 13.24
CA LYS A 32 0.29 -7.57 13.94
C LYS A 32 1.39 -8.15 13.06
N LEU A 33 2.57 -7.52 13.07
CA LEU A 33 3.76 -8.01 12.37
C LEU A 33 4.02 -9.47 12.77
N PRO A 34 4.12 -10.43 11.83
CA PRO A 34 4.40 -11.83 12.15
C PRO A 34 5.90 -12.07 12.39
N GLU A 35 6.26 -13.24 12.93
CA GLU A 35 7.66 -13.66 13.09
C GLU A 35 8.36 -13.91 11.75
N SER A 36 7.61 -14.40 10.76
CA SER A 36 8.09 -14.65 9.41
C SER A 36 7.03 -14.31 8.37
N ILE A 37 7.49 -13.99 7.16
CA ILE A 37 6.64 -13.73 6.00
C ILE A 37 7.12 -14.62 4.86
N GLU A 38 6.27 -15.56 4.46
CA GLU A 38 6.48 -16.35 3.25
C GLU A 38 5.41 -15.96 2.22
N ALA A 39 5.82 -15.42 1.07
CA ALA A 39 4.92 -14.96 0.03
C ALA A 39 5.63 -14.88 -1.33
N LYS A 40 4.85 -14.92 -2.42
CA LYS A 40 5.41 -14.75 -3.76
C LYS A 40 5.77 -13.29 -4.05
N ALA A 41 6.80 -13.08 -4.85
CA ALA A 41 7.04 -11.82 -5.53
C ALA A 41 5.93 -11.60 -6.57
N LEU A 42 4.91 -10.80 -6.25
CA LEU A 42 3.76 -10.60 -7.12
C LEU A 42 3.96 -9.51 -8.17
N LEU A 43 5.01 -8.72 -8.02
CA LEU A 43 5.37 -7.68 -8.98
C LEU A 43 6.86 -7.41 -8.88
N LYS A 44 7.54 -7.30 -10.03
CA LYS A 44 8.89 -6.75 -10.13
C LYS A 44 8.89 -5.53 -11.05
N VAL A 45 9.29 -4.39 -10.51
CA VAL A 45 9.37 -3.11 -11.24
C VAL A 45 10.78 -2.54 -11.20
N GLY A 46 11.11 -1.71 -12.18
CA GLY A 46 12.43 -1.08 -12.31
C GLY A 46 12.64 0.12 -11.39
N ASP A 47 13.57 0.97 -11.79
CA ASP A 47 13.91 2.21 -11.11
C ASP A 47 12.83 3.29 -11.32
N ASP A 48 12.85 4.32 -10.48
CA ASP A 48 12.08 5.56 -10.62
C ASP A 48 10.56 5.39 -10.66
N ILE A 49 10.06 4.32 -10.06
CA ILE A 49 8.62 4.07 -9.89
C ILE A 49 8.01 5.21 -9.07
N THR A 50 7.09 5.95 -9.68
CA THR A 50 6.42 7.08 -9.05
C THR A 50 5.17 6.62 -8.30
N THR A 51 4.67 7.46 -7.41
CA THR A 51 3.35 7.25 -6.79
C THR A 51 2.19 7.25 -7.79
N ASP A 52 2.35 7.85 -8.98
CA ASP A 52 1.40 7.71 -10.09
C ASP A 52 1.50 6.34 -10.76
N HIS A 53 2.68 5.73 -10.81
CA HIS A 53 2.84 4.36 -11.28
C HIS A 53 2.13 3.36 -10.34
N ILE A 54 2.28 3.56 -9.03
CA ILE A 54 1.67 2.70 -8.01
C ILE A 54 0.15 2.90 -7.96
N MET A 55 -0.30 4.16 -7.88
CA MET A 55 -1.71 4.51 -7.79
C MET A 55 -1.99 5.77 -8.64
N PRO A 56 -2.38 5.58 -9.92
CA PRO A 56 -2.65 6.67 -10.83
C PRO A 56 -3.63 7.71 -10.27
N ALA A 57 -3.39 8.97 -10.60
CA ALA A 57 -4.38 10.03 -10.46
C ALA A 57 -5.19 10.20 -11.76
N GLY A 58 -6.31 10.90 -11.67
CA GLY A 58 -7.11 11.28 -12.82
C GLY A 58 -8.58 11.47 -12.47
N ALA A 59 -9.31 12.18 -13.31
CA ALA A 59 -10.72 12.52 -13.07
C ALA A 59 -11.61 11.29 -12.81
N LYS A 60 -11.24 10.12 -13.35
CA LYS A 60 -11.97 8.85 -13.16
C LYS A 60 -11.75 8.21 -11.77
N ILE A 61 -10.67 8.57 -11.08
CA ILE A 61 -10.21 7.91 -9.84
C ILE A 61 -10.36 8.85 -8.64
N LEU A 62 -10.15 10.17 -8.84
CA LEU A 62 -10.20 11.18 -7.78
C LEU A 62 -11.51 11.17 -6.95
N PRO A 63 -12.71 10.97 -7.51
CA PRO A 63 -13.94 10.89 -6.72
C PRO A 63 -14.01 9.71 -5.75
N TYR A 64 -13.12 8.72 -5.90
CA TYR A 64 -13.12 7.46 -5.15
C TYR A 64 -11.96 7.36 -4.16
N ARG A 65 -11.33 8.48 -3.79
CA ARG A 65 -10.18 8.50 -2.87
C ARG A 65 -10.47 7.87 -1.50
N SER A 66 -11.73 7.87 -1.06
CA SER A 66 -12.17 7.22 0.19
C SER A 66 -12.68 5.78 0.00
N ASN A 67 -12.55 5.21 -1.21
CA ASN A 67 -13.01 3.87 -1.56
C ASN A 67 -11.81 2.99 -1.98
N ILE A 68 -10.98 2.60 -1.01
CA ILE A 68 -9.80 1.75 -1.27
C ILE A 68 -10.14 0.46 -2.05
N PRO A 69 -11.23 -0.28 -1.75
CA PRO A 69 -11.63 -1.43 -2.55
C PRO A 69 -11.79 -1.14 -4.04
N TYR A 70 -12.44 -0.01 -4.38
CA TYR A 70 -12.59 0.41 -5.77
C TYR A 70 -11.24 0.84 -6.39
N LEU A 71 -10.44 1.62 -5.66
CA LEU A 71 -9.12 2.06 -6.13
C LEU A 71 -8.17 0.89 -6.40
N SER A 72 -8.31 -0.21 -5.66
CA SER A 72 -7.46 -1.39 -5.80
C SER A 72 -7.45 -2.00 -7.19
N GLN A 73 -8.51 -1.80 -7.97
CA GLN A 73 -8.60 -2.27 -9.36
C GLN A 73 -7.62 -1.55 -10.31
N PHE A 74 -7.05 -0.42 -9.88
CA PHE A 74 -6.17 0.43 -10.68
C PHE A 74 -4.72 0.42 -10.17
N CYS A 75 -4.44 -0.31 -9.07
CA CYS A 75 -3.11 -0.36 -8.49
C CYS A 75 -2.12 -0.95 -9.50
N PHE A 76 -1.01 -0.25 -9.74
CA PHE A 76 -0.01 -0.60 -10.73
C PHE A 76 -0.52 -0.80 -12.17
N GLY A 77 -1.75 -0.42 -12.50
CA GLY A 77 -2.33 -0.73 -13.82
C GLY A 77 -1.60 -0.10 -15.02
N VAL A 78 -0.73 0.89 -14.78
CA VAL A 78 0.16 1.46 -15.81
C VAL A 78 1.45 0.66 -16.01
N CYS A 79 1.86 -0.11 -15.00
CA CYS A 79 3.00 -1.02 -15.07
C CYS A 79 2.56 -2.43 -15.49
N ASP A 80 1.51 -2.94 -14.83
CA ASP A 80 0.96 -4.27 -15.02
C ASP A 80 -0.54 -4.25 -14.70
N LYS A 81 -1.36 -4.50 -15.73
CA LYS A 81 -2.83 -4.48 -15.61
C LYS A 81 -3.38 -5.67 -14.85
N GLU A 82 -2.64 -6.77 -14.76
CA GLU A 82 -3.08 -8.01 -14.11
C GLU A 82 -2.70 -8.05 -12.62
N PHE A 83 -1.86 -7.11 -12.16
CA PHE A 83 -1.38 -7.07 -10.78
C PHE A 83 -2.51 -7.12 -9.73
N PRO A 84 -3.61 -6.34 -9.82
CA PRO A 84 -4.69 -6.42 -8.84
C PRO A 84 -5.33 -7.81 -8.75
N ASP A 85 -5.54 -8.47 -9.88
CA ASP A 85 -6.18 -9.79 -9.91
C ASP A 85 -5.22 -10.89 -9.44
N ARG A 86 -3.93 -10.77 -9.77
CA ARG A 86 -2.86 -11.61 -9.22
C ARG A 86 -2.82 -11.52 -7.70
N CYS A 87 -2.88 -10.31 -7.15
CA CYS A 87 -2.93 -10.09 -5.70
C CYS A 87 -4.14 -10.74 -5.04
N LYS A 88 -5.34 -10.53 -5.60
CA LYS A 88 -6.58 -11.13 -5.05
C LYS A 88 -6.53 -12.66 -5.08
N LYS A 89 -5.95 -13.25 -6.13
CA LYS A 89 -5.81 -14.71 -6.26
C LYS A 89 -4.86 -15.30 -5.22
N GLU A 90 -3.75 -14.63 -4.95
CA GLU A 90 -2.71 -15.13 -4.04
C GLU A 90 -2.98 -14.77 -2.58
N GLY A 91 -3.72 -13.68 -2.32
CA GLY A 91 -4.12 -13.22 -0.98
C GLY A 91 -3.01 -12.58 -0.14
N LYS A 92 -1.74 -12.88 -0.44
CA LYS A 92 -0.55 -12.23 0.13
C LYS A 92 0.58 -12.14 -0.89
N GLY A 93 1.37 -11.08 -0.82
CA GLY A 93 2.46 -10.85 -1.78
C GLY A 93 3.57 -9.93 -1.31
N ILE A 94 4.65 -9.93 -2.09
CA ILE A 94 5.79 -9.04 -1.96
C ILE A 94 5.99 -8.30 -3.29
N ILE A 95 6.33 -7.02 -3.22
CA ILE A 95 6.72 -6.22 -4.39
C ILE A 95 8.25 -6.07 -4.39
N ILE A 96 8.86 -6.25 -5.55
CA ILE A 96 10.29 -6.00 -5.78
C ILE A 96 10.44 -4.74 -6.63
N GLY A 97 11.25 -3.78 -6.19
CA GLY A 97 11.46 -2.50 -6.87
C GLY A 97 12.93 -2.15 -7.09
N GLY A 98 13.18 -1.28 -8.07
CA GLY A 98 14.50 -0.72 -8.33
C GLY A 98 14.88 0.39 -7.36
N ALA A 99 15.69 1.33 -7.83
CA ALA A 99 16.09 2.53 -7.11
C ALA A 99 14.98 3.61 -7.13
N ASN A 100 14.97 4.47 -6.10
CA ASN A 100 14.07 5.63 -6.00
C ASN A 100 12.57 5.25 -6.09
N TYR A 101 12.21 4.11 -5.52
CA TYR A 101 10.86 3.58 -5.55
C TYR A 101 9.89 4.44 -4.73
N GLY A 102 8.74 4.75 -5.31
CA GLY A 102 7.69 5.56 -4.71
C GLY A 102 7.93 7.07 -4.79
N GLN A 103 8.69 7.54 -5.77
CA GLN A 103 8.98 8.97 -5.91
C GLN A 103 7.75 9.81 -6.30
N GLY A 104 7.87 11.13 -6.13
CA GLY A 104 6.82 12.09 -6.47
C GLY A 104 5.92 12.44 -5.29
N SER A 105 4.61 12.53 -5.54
CA SER A 105 3.62 13.06 -4.58
C SER A 105 3.48 12.24 -3.29
N SER A 106 3.10 12.88 -2.19
CA SER A 106 2.93 12.27 -0.87
C SER A 106 1.66 11.43 -0.67
N ARG A 107 1.09 10.86 -1.73
CA ARG A 107 -0.19 10.15 -1.66
C ARG A 107 -0.10 8.86 -0.84
N GLU A 108 -0.83 8.80 0.27
CA GLU A 108 -0.95 7.61 1.12
C GLU A 108 -1.63 6.43 0.41
N HIS A 109 -2.48 6.68 -0.59
CA HIS A 109 -3.13 5.62 -1.38
C HIS A 109 -2.13 4.68 -2.06
N ALA A 110 -0.93 5.16 -2.37
CA ALA A 110 0.15 4.33 -2.89
C ALA A 110 0.66 3.28 -1.88
N ALA A 111 0.31 3.39 -0.60
CA ALA A 111 0.56 2.37 0.43
C ALA A 111 -0.73 1.62 0.82
N LEU A 112 -1.84 2.34 1.00
CA LEU A 112 -3.11 1.74 1.44
C LEU A 112 -3.70 0.75 0.44
N VAL A 113 -3.55 1.02 -0.85
CA VAL A 113 -4.07 0.16 -1.89
C VAL A 113 -3.27 -1.15 -1.98
N PRO A 114 -1.91 -1.14 -2.03
CA PRO A 114 -1.13 -2.35 -1.88
C PRO A 114 -1.44 -3.13 -0.60
N LEU A 115 -1.66 -2.44 0.53
CA LEU A 115 -2.03 -3.09 1.79
C LEU A 115 -3.35 -3.86 1.64
N TYR A 116 -4.36 -3.20 1.06
CA TYR A 116 -5.66 -3.83 0.79
C TYR A 116 -5.54 -5.04 -0.14
N LEU A 117 -4.61 -5.00 -1.09
CA LEU A 117 -4.30 -6.11 -1.99
C LEU A 117 -3.45 -7.23 -1.35
N GLY A 118 -3.16 -7.14 -0.04
CA GLY A 118 -2.46 -8.19 0.69
C GLY A 118 -0.94 -8.12 0.60
N ILE A 119 -0.37 -7.01 0.09
CA ILE A 119 1.09 -6.83 0.08
C ILE A 119 1.59 -6.70 1.52
N LYS A 120 2.57 -7.55 1.88
CA LYS A 120 3.16 -7.63 3.22
C LYS A 120 4.50 -6.93 3.31
N ALA A 121 5.27 -6.96 2.23
CA ALA A 121 6.55 -6.27 2.15
C ALA A 121 6.80 -5.69 0.76
N VAL A 122 7.61 -4.64 0.72
CA VAL A 122 8.17 -4.07 -0.50
C VAL A 122 9.68 -4.07 -0.32
N ILE A 123 10.41 -4.71 -1.24
CA ILE A 123 11.87 -4.85 -1.19
C ILE A 123 12.46 -4.11 -2.39
N THR A 124 13.32 -3.13 -2.15
CA THR A 124 13.80 -2.25 -3.22
C THR A 124 15.31 -2.01 -3.15
N LYS A 125 15.90 -1.44 -4.21
CA LYS A 125 17.28 -0.92 -4.12
C LYS A 125 17.31 0.34 -3.24
N SER A 126 16.31 1.22 -3.38
CA SER A 126 16.12 2.37 -2.50
C SER A 126 14.70 2.95 -2.61
N PHE A 127 14.24 3.59 -1.52
CA PHE A 127 12.94 4.27 -1.46
C PHE A 127 13.04 5.79 -1.53
N ALA A 128 12.00 6.42 -2.07
CA ALA A 128 11.71 7.82 -1.80
C ALA A 128 11.24 7.99 -0.34
N ARG A 129 11.78 8.99 0.36
CA ARG A 129 11.62 9.20 1.81
C ARG A 129 10.17 9.18 2.29
N ILE A 130 9.28 9.94 1.64
CA ILE A 130 7.87 10.08 2.07
C ILE A 130 7.11 8.77 1.84
N HIS A 131 7.36 8.09 0.73
CA HIS A 131 6.67 6.85 0.44
C HIS A 131 7.07 5.72 1.40
N CYS A 132 8.35 5.64 1.78
CA CYS A 132 8.81 4.73 2.82
C CYS A 132 8.02 4.92 4.13
N ALA A 133 7.85 6.16 4.58
CA ALA A 133 7.06 6.47 5.78
C ALA A 133 5.58 6.04 5.64
N ASN A 134 4.97 6.24 4.46
CA ASN A 134 3.60 5.80 4.20
C ASN A 134 3.45 4.27 4.27
N LEU A 135 4.42 3.51 3.76
CA LEU A 135 4.42 2.04 3.86
C LEU A 135 4.46 1.60 5.33
N ILE A 136 5.36 2.18 6.13
CA ILE A 136 5.48 1.90 7.57
C ILE A 136 4.16 2.19 8.29
N ASN A 137 3.58 3.37 8.05
CA ASN A 137 2.33 3.78 8.69
C ASN A 137 1.14 2.89 8.30
N ALA A 138 1.14 2.35 7.08
CA ALA A 138 0.13 1.39 6.63
C ALA A 138 0.36 -0.03 7.21
N GLY A 139 1.55 -0.33 7.72
CA GLY A 139 1.94 -1.66 8.19
C GLY A 139 2.41 -2.58 7.07
N ILE A 140 2.96 -2.02 5.98
CA ILE A 140 3.72 -2.75 4.96
C ILE A 140 5.21 -2.60 5.29
N LEU A 141 5.95 -3.70 5.28
CA LEU A 141 7.37 -3.69 5.61
C LEU A 141 8.23 -3.18 4.42
N PRO A 142 8.89 -2.01 4.50
CA PRO A 142 9.82 -1.57 3.46
C PRO A 142 11.24 -2.03 3.77
N LEU A 143 11.85 -2.79 2.85
CA LEU A 143 13.21 -3.31 2.98
C LEU A 143 14.07 -2.83 1.82
N ASN A 144 15.32 -2.48 2.11
CA ASN A 144 16.31 -2.27 1.07
C ASN A 144 17.18 -3.52 0.92
N PHE A 145 17.56 -3.86 -0.31
CA PHE A 145 18.62 -4.82 -0.52
C PHE A 145 19.91 -4.31 0.09
N LYS A 146 20.60 -5.17 0.85
CA LYS A 146 21.96 -4.87 1.32
C LYS A 146 22.94 -4.76 0.16
N ASN A 147 22.80 -5.66 -0.82
CA ASN A 147 23.49 -5.60 -2.10
C ASN A 147 22.46 -5.32 -3.21
N PRO A 148 22.48 -4.15 -3.86
CA PRO A 148 21.54 -3.82 -4.94
C PRO A 148 21.49 -4.83 -6.09
N ASP A 149 22.57 -5.59 -6.35
CA ASP A 149 22.63 -6.60 -7.41
C ASP A 149 21.74 -7.83 -7.11
N ASP A 150 21.33 -8.03 -5.86
CA ASP A 150 20.40 -9.12 -5.49
C ASP A 150 19.01 -8.90 -6.11
N TYR A 151 18.67 -7.66 -6.49
CA TYR A 151 17.47 -7.35 -7.27
C TYR A 151 17.35 -8.23 -8.52
N ASP A 152 18.45 -8.45 -9.24
CA ASP A 152 18.45 -9.19 -10.51
C ASP A 152 18.27 -10.71 -10.32
N LYS A 153 18.44 -11.21 -9.09
CA LYS A 153 18.29 -12.63 -8.76
C LYS A 153 16.86 -13.05 -8.47
N ILE A 154 15.94 -12.10 -8.31
CA ILE A 154 14.53 -12.36 -8.01
C ILE A 154 13.70 -12.15 -9.27
N SER A 155 12.84 -13.09 -9.59
CA SER A 155 11.85 -13.01 -10.66
C SER A 155 10.44 -12.87 -10.09
N GLU A 156 9.53 -12.33 -10.89
CA GLU A 156 8.10 -12.37 -10.54
C GLU A 156 7.64 -13.83 -10.44
N GLY A 157 6.87 -14.15 -9.40
CA GLY A 157 6.38 -15.49 -9.08
C GLY A 157 7.27 -16.27 -8.10
N ASP A 158 8.51 -15.85 -7.88
CA ASP A 158 9.41 -16.50 -6.93
C ASP A 158 8.83 -16.48 -5.51
N LEU A 159 8.96 -17.60 -4.80
CA LEU A 159 8.57 -17.71 -3.40
C LEU A 159 9.70 -17.18 -2.52
N LEU A 160 9.41 -16.14 -1.74
CA LEU A 160 10.36 -15.50 -0.85
C LEU A 160 9.99 -15.77 0.61
N SER A 161 11.01 -16.00 1.45
CA SER A 161 10.87 -16.13 2.90
C SER A 161 11.67 -15.03 3.59
N LEU A 162 10.99 -14.26 4.42
CA LEU A 162 11.57 -13.31 5.36
C LEU A 162 11.44 -13.91 6.76
N GLU A 163 12.56 -14.31 7.35
CA GLU A 163 12.60 -14.93 8.68
C GLU A 163 12.97 -13.90 9.75
N LYS A 164 12.59 -14.17 11.00
CA LYS A 164 12.96 -13.36 12.19
C LYS A 164 12.62 -11.88 12.07
N VAL A 165 11.48 -11.59 11.45
CA VAL A 165 11.09 -10.22 11.08
C VAL A 165 10.95 -9.32 12.31
N LYS A 166 10.48 -9.84 13.44
CA LYS A 166 10.38 -9.04 14.66
C LYS A 166 11.74 -8.77 15.30
N ASP A 167 12.58 -9.79 15.42
CA ASP A 167 13.88 -9.70 16.09
C ASP A 167 14.85 -8.74 15.39
N GLU A 168 14.71 -8.59 14.07
CA GLU A 168 15.61 -7.74 13.26
C GLU A 168 15.12 -6.28 13.12
N ILE A 169 13.90 -5.97 13.58
CA ILE A 169 13.24 -4.66 13.38
C ILE A 169 12.86 -3.97 14.70
N LEU A 170 12.55 -4.72 15.75
CA LEU A 170 12.19 -4.23 17.08
C LEU A 170 13.39 -4.31 18.04
#